data_AF-A0A1G2D1X0-F1
#
_entry.id   AF-A0A1G2D1X0-F1
#
_cell.length_a   1.000
_cell.length_b   1.000
_cell.length_c   1.000
_cell.angle_alpha   90.00
_cell.angle_beta   90.00
_cell.angle_gamma   90.00
#
_symmetry.space_group_name_H-M   'P 1'
#
loop_
_entity.id
_entity.type
_entity.pdbx_description
1 polymer ?
#
loop_
_entity_poly.entity_id
_entity_poly.type
_entity_poly.pdbx_seq_one_letter_code
_entity_poly.pdbx_strand_id
1 'polypeptide(L)'
;MSWTVIVDDAAKKQLKRIPRRDALRIVSVLEKFGDGPFAGDIEKMKGEEFVWRRRVGNFRVLYDLHVAKKIVAVFSIERRTSSTY
;
A
#
# COMPACT_ATOMS: atom_id res chain seq x y z
N MET A 1 -12.69 13.24 2.59
CA MET A 1 -11.52 14.07 2.99
C MET A 1 -10.41 13.73 2.03
N SER A 2 -9.84 14.65 1.26
CA SER A 2 -8.87 14.32 0.19
C SER A 2 -7.47 14.08 0.75
N TRP A 3 -7.00 12.83 0.73
CA TRP A 3 -5.60 12.49 0.97
C TRP A 3 -4.82 12.45 -0.35
N THR A 4 -3.56 12.88 -0.33
CA THR A 4 -2.68 12.81 -1.50
C THR A 4 -1.98 11.47 -1.52
N VAL A 5 -2.26 10.65 -2.53
CA VAL A 5 -1.62 9.34 -2.71
C VAL A 5 -0.47 9.47 -3.71
N ILE A 6 0.75 9.23 -3.24
CA ILE A 6 1.97 9.23 -4.05
C ILE A 6 2.38 7.77 -4.20
N VAL A 7 2.59 7.32 -5.44
CA VAL A 7 3.09 5.97 -5.72
C VAL A 7 4.48 6.09 -6.32
N ASP A 8 5.46 5.51 -5.65
CA ASP A 8 6.84 5.48 -6.09
C ASP A 8 6.99 4.71 -7.42
N ASP A 9 8.03 5.04 -8.20
CA ASP A 9 8.32 4.33 -9.44
C ASP A 9 8.63 2.84 -9.19
N ALA A 10 9.26 2.51 -8.07
CA ALA A 10 9.47 1.12 -7.65
C ALA A 10 8.15 0.36 -7.47
N ALA A 11 7.20 0.96 -6.74
CA ALA A 11 5.86 0.40 -6.56
C ALA A 11 5.09 0.29 -7.87
N LYS A 12 5.20 1.27 -8.78
CA LYS A 12 4.61 1.21 -10.13
C LYS A 12 5.18 0.04 -10.94
N LYS A 13 6.50 -0.16 -10.90
CA LYS A 13 7.17 -1.29 -11.57
C LYS A 13 6.71 -2.64 -10.99
N GLN A 14 6.53 -2.73 -9.68
CA GLN A 14 5.98 -3.93 -9.04
C GLN A 14 4.53 -4.17 -9.48
N LEU A 15 3.67 -3.15 -9.49
CA LEU A 15 2.30 -3.25 -9.98
C LEU A 15 2.21 -3.77 -11.40
N LYS A 16 3.10 -3.33 -12.29
CA LYS A 16 3.16 -3.82 -13.69
C LYS A 16 3.49 -5.32 -13.80
N ARG A 17 4.18 -5.89 -12.81
CA ARG A 17 4.52 -7.34 -12.76
C ARG A 17 3.40 -8.18 -12.14
N ILE A 18 2.43 -7.54 -11.48
CA ILE A 18 1.31 -8.23 -10.83
C ILE A 18 0.26 -8.56 -11.90
N PRO A 19 -0.39 -9.75 -11.84
CA PRO A 19 -1.49 -10.09 -12.73
C PRO A 19 -2.57 -9.01 -12.70
N ARG A 20 -3.11 -8.65 -13.88
CA ARG A 20 -4.07 -7.55 -14.06
C ARG A 20 -5.21 -7.55 -13.03
N ARG A 21 -5.76 -8.73 -12.72
CA ARG A 21 -6.84 -8.88 -11.72
C ARG A 21 -6.44 -8.39 -10.33
N ASP A 22 -5.24 -8.69 -9.89
CA ASP A 22 -4.75 -8.29 -8.57
C ASP A 22 -4.25 -6.84 -8.58
N ALA A 23 -3.61 -6.40 -9.68
CA ALA A 23 -3.23 -5.01 -9.86
C ALA A 23 -4.46 -4.08 -9.77
N LEU A 24 -5.58 -4.44 -10.41
CA LEU A 24 -6.84 -3.68 -10.32
C LEU A 24 -7.38 -3.62 -8.89
N ARG A 25 -7.29 -4.71 -8.12
CA ARG A 25 -7.68 -4.70 -6.70
C ARG A 25 -6.82 -3.74 -5.89
N ILE A 26 -5.50 -3.73 -6.13
CA ILE A 26 -4.58 -2.83 -5.43
C ILE A 26 -4.89 -1.39 -5.79
N VAL A 27 -5.07 -1.07 -7.08
CA VAL A 27 -5.43 0.28 -7.53
C VAL A 27 -6.74 0.75 -6.89
N SER A 28 -7.77 -0.09 -6.85
CA SER A 28 -9.03 0.25 -6.17
C SER A 28 -8.85 0.52 -4.67
N VAL A 29 -7.90 -0.16 -4.03
CA VAL A 29 -7.55 0.11 -2.63
C VAL A 29 -6.79 1.44 -2.49
N LEU A 30 -5.87 1.75 -3.41
CA LEU A 30 -5.14 3.01 -3.43
C LEU A 30 -6.08 4.21 -3.68
N GLU A 31 -7.09 4.06 -4.54
CA GLU A 31 -8.13 5.09 -4.71
C GLU A 31 -8.86 5.37 -3.40
N LYS A 32 -9.21 4.31 -2.64
CA LYS A 32 -9.83 4.44 -1.32
C LYS A 32 -8.93 5.09 -0.26
N PHE A 33 -7.61 5.11 -0.45
CA PHE A 33 -6.73 5.88 0.46
C PHE A 33 -7.01 7.36 0.37
N GLY A 34 -7.45 7.84 -0.81
CA GLY A 34 -7.90 9.20 -1.02
C GLY A 34 -9.03 9.60 -0.08
N ASP A 35 -9.92 8.68 0.27
CA ASP A 35 -11.03 8.90 1.21
C ASP A 35 -10.61 8.70 2.68
N GLY A 36 -9.67 7.77 2.92
CA GLY A 36 -9.11 7.50 4.23
C GLY A 36 -8.14 6.32 4.26
N PRO A 37 -6.88 6.50 4.68
CA PRO A 37 -5.87 5.43 4.71
C PRO A 37 -6.05 4.44 5.88
N PHE A 38 -6.97 4.71 6.80
CA PHE A 38 -7.20 3.92 8.01
C PHE A 38 -8.20 2.76 7.83
N ALA A 39 -8.79 2.61 6.65
CA ALA A 39 -9.78 1.58 6.42
C ALA A 39 -9.12 0.21 6.12
N GLY A 40 -9.59 -0.88 6.72
CA GLY A 40 -9.21 -2.25 6.36
C GLY A 40 -8.12 -2.88 7.25
N ASP A 41 -7.46 -3.92 6.72
CA ASP A 41 -6.41 -4.69 7.40
C ASP A 41 -5.07 -3.96 7.31
N ILE A 42 -4.90 -2.95 8.17
CA ILE A 42 -3.70 -2.12 8.29
C ILE A 42 -2.96 -2.39 9.60
N GLU A 43 -1.64 -2.42 9.54
CA GLU A 43 -0.78 -2.63 10.70
C GLU A 43 0.43 -1.72 10.60
N LYS A 44 0.78 -1.06 11.71
CA LYS A 44 2.01 -0.27 11.78
C LYS A 44 3.20 -1.23 11.88
N MET A 45 4.22 -1.02 11.04
CA MET A 45 5.44 -1.82 11.10
C MET A 45 6.24 -1.48 12.36
N LYS A 46 6.72 -2.51 13.07
CA LYS A 46 7.59 -2.33 14.24
C LYS A 46 8.99 -1.91 13.78
N GLY A 47 9.51 -0.82 14.33
CA GLY A 47 10.85 -0.29 14.02
C GLY A 47 10.87 0.92 13.09
N GLU A 48 9.74 1.25 12.47
CA GLU A 48 9.62 2.40 11.56
C GLU A 48 8.54 3.37 12.08
N GLU A 49 8.83 4.67 12.06
CA GLU A 49 7.99 5.67 12.73
C GLU A 49 6.69 5.94 11.95
N PHE A 50 6.76 5.89 10.62
CA PHE A 50 5.66 6.25 9.70
C PHE A 50 5.24 5.14 8.73
N VAL A 51 5.88 3.98 8.77
CA VAL A 51 5.59 2.89 7.82
C VAL A 51 4.39 2.07 8.29
N TRP A 52 3.43 1.92 7.39
CA TRP A 52 2.24 1.09 7.55
C TRP A 52 2.20 0.02 6.48
N ARG A 53 1.62 -1.12 6.84
CA ARG A 53 1.35 -2.24 5.96
C ARG A 53 -0.16 -2.39 5.82
N ARG A 54 -0.66 -2.42 4.57
CA ARG A 54 -2.02 -2.85 4.27
C ARG A 54 -2.03 -4.18 3.53
N ARG A 55 -2.94 -5.07 3.91
CA ARG A 55 -3.17 -6.31 3.18
C ARG A 55 -4.22 -6.13 2.10
N VAL A 56 -3.90 -6.56 0.88
CA VAL A 56 -4.82 -6.59 -0.27
C VAL A 56 -4.79 -7.99 -0.86
N GLY A 57 -5.67 -8.86 -0.36
CA GLY A 57 -5.71 -10.27 -0.75
C GLY A 57 -4.39 -10.99 -0.45
N ASN A 58 -3.67 -11.35 -1.52
CA ASN A 58 -2.37 -12.02 -1.47
C ASN A 58 -1.17 -11.06 -1.59
N PHE A 59 -1.39 -9.75 -1.47
CA PHE A 59 -0.34 -8.73 -1.54
C PHE A 59 -0.31 -7.88 -0.28
N ARG A 60 0.87 -7.34 0.02
CA ARG A 60 1.16 -6.39 1.09
C ARG A 60 1.56 -5.08 0.42
N VAL A 61 0.85 -4.02 0.75
CA VAL A 61 1.18 -2.66 0.32
C VAL A 61 1.84 -1.97 1.51
N LEU A 62 3.11 -1.59 1.34
CA LEU A 62 3.87 -0.82 2.31
C LEU A 62 3.84 0.65 1.90
N TYR A 63 3.50 1.50 2.85
CA TYR A 63 3.37 2.93 2.61
C TYR A 63 3.69 3.75 3.85
N ASP A 64 4.20 4.96 3.62
CA ASP A 64 4.36 5.97 4.66
C ASP A 64 3.08 6.78 4.81
N LEU A 65 2.66 6.94 6.06
CA LEU A 65 1.47 7.71 6.40
C LEU A 65 1.85 8.99 7.15
N HIS A 66 1.78 10.12 6.44
CA HIS A 66 2.02 11.43 7.02
C HIS A 66 0.69 12.12 7.35
N VAL A 67 0.16 11.84 8.55
CA VAL A 67 -1.12 12.40 9.01
C VAL A 67 -1.11 13.93 9.02
N ALA A 68 -0.01 14.56 9.43
CA ALA A 68 0.15 16.01 9.46
C ALA A 68 0.01 16.66 8.07
N LYS A 69 0.50 15.98 7.02
CA LYS A 69 0.48 16.48 5.64
C LYS A 69 -0.69 15.90 4.82
N LYS A 70 -1.43 14.94 5.36
CA LYS A 70 -2.43 14.11 4.65
C LYS A 70 -1.86 13.43 3.40
N ILE A 71 -0.62 12.97 3.48
CA ILE A 71 0.09 12.29 2.38
C ILE A 71 0.21 10.81 2.70
N VAL A 72 -0.06 9.97 1.70
CA VAL A 72 0.21 8.55 1.70
C VAL A 72 1.23 8.24 0.61
N ALA A 73 2.43 7.81 0.97
CA ALA A 73 3.49 7.49 0.01
C ALA A 73 3.71 5.98 -0.06
N VAL A 74 3.27 5.35 -1.16
CA VAL A 74 3.42 3.92 -1.40
C VAL A 74 4.76 3.65 -2.05
N PHE A 75 5.64 2.97 -1.33
CA PHE A 75 7.00 2.69 -1.79
C PHE A 75 7.21 1.23 -2.21
N SER A 76 6.45 0.27 -1.67
CA SER A 76 6.59 -1.15 -2.01
C SER A 76 5.27 -1.92 -2.00
N ILE A 77 5.13 -2.83 -2.95
CA ILE A 77 4.02 -3.76 -3.12
C ILE A 77 4.59 -5.16 -3.28
N GLU A 78 4.44 -5.95 -2.23
CA GLU A 78 5.00 -7.29 -2.13
C GLU A 78 3.93 -8.35 -2.22
N ARG A 79 4.21 -9.43 -2.94
CA ARG A 79 3.34 -10.60 -2.89
C ARG A 79 3.59 -11.34 -1.59
N ARG A 80 2.53 -11.90 -1.00
CA ARG A 80 2.63 -12.92 0.04
C ARG A 80 3.25 -14.17 -0.59
N THR A 81 4.57 -14.21 -0.67
CA THR A 81 5.28 -15.47 -0.81
C THR A 81 5.17 -16.18 0.53
N SER A 82 4.56 -17.37 0.52
CA SER A 82 4.70 -18.30 1.65
C SER A 82 6.13 -18.81 1.60
N SER A 83 7.09 -18.01 2.08
CA SER A 83 8.43 -18.50 2.35
C SER A 83 8.34 -19.31 3.64
N THR A 84 7.75 -20.50 3.52
CA THR A 84 7.92 -21.59 4.46
C THR A 84 9.15 -22.31 3.96
N TYR A 85 10.31 -21.96 4.53
CA TYR A 85 11.47 -22.85 4.51
C TYR A 85 11.28 -23.90 5.60
#